data_AF-A0A813MFG2-F1
#
_entry.id   AF-A0A813MFG2-F1
#
_cell.length_a   1.000
_cell.length_b   1.000
_cell.length_c   1.000
_cell.angle_alpha   90.00
_cell.angle_beta   90.00
_cell.angle_gamma   90.00
#
_symmetry.space_group_name_H-M   'P 1'
#
loop_
_entity.id
_entity.type
_entity.pdbx_description
1 polymer ?
#
loop_
_entity_poly.entity_id
_entity_poly.type
_entity_poly.pdbx_seq_one_letter_code
_entity_poly.pdbx_strand_id
1 'polypeptide(L)'
;MSSNAENVENMKSFVKEAITASTYFGITCEEYVLKFEDTYKDVFAEHAFRLESILKEKFPHLTPEERTRLFEIFFTSFADTVKTEGDCLMELLKVKIFRIPRHYVLPENKELQNAIDTYSKEEDDETVKQLEFVHKSLVEKRAYIKSLKERIAMFDLCSSMLD
;
A
#
# COMPACT_ATOMS: atom_id res chain seq x y z
N MET A 1 33.97 -12.88 10.86
CA MET A 1 33.60 -11.62 10.18
C MET A 1 33.10 -11.82 8.73
N SER A 2 32.97 -13.06 8.23
CA SER A 2 32.60 -13.33 6.82
C SER A 2 31.09 -13.30 6.51
N SER A 3 30.20 -13.58 7.48
CA SER A 3 28.77 -13.79 7.18
C SER A 3 27.99 -12.50 6.90
N ASN A 4 28.47 -11.35 7.39
CA ASN A 4 27.74 -10.09 7.26
C ASN A 4 27.89 -9.48 5.86
N ALA A 5 29.05 -9.61 5.24
CA ALA A 5 29.30 -9.11 3.89
C ALA A 5 28.52 -9.91 2.83
N GLU A 6 28.47 -11.24 3.00
CA GLU A 6 27.73 -12.15 2.12
C GLU A 6 26.20 -11.91 2.19
N ASN A 7 25.67 -11.67 3.38
CA ASN A 7 24.27 -11.29 3.56
C ASN A 7 23.92 -9.94 2.90
N VAL A 8 24.82 -8.95 2.98
CA VAL A 8 24.60 -7.64 2.36
C VAL A 8 24.61 -7.75 0.83
N GLU A 9 25.51 -8.54 0.26
CA GLU A 9 25.58 -8.74 -1.19
C GLU A 9 24.36 -9.49 -1.73
N ASN A 10 23.88 -10.50 -0.98
CA ASN A 10 22.64 -11.20 -1.31
C ASN A 10 21.41 -10.28 -1.28
N MET A 11 21.32 -9.38 -0.28
CA MET A 11 20.26 -8.37 -0.22
C MET A 11 20.32 -7.40 -1.40
N LYS A 12 21.50 -6.92 -1.78
CA LYS A 12 21.66 -6.05 -2.96
C LYS A 12 21.22 -6.76 -4.23
N SER A 13 21.61 -8.02 -4.42
CA SER A 13 21.17 -8.80 -5.58
C SER A 13 19.66 -8.92 -5.62
N PHE A 14 19.02 -9.22 -4.48
CA PHE A 14 17.58 -9.33 -4.38
C PHE A 14 16.87 -8.02 -4.78
N VAL A 15 17.32 -6.89 -4.24
CA VAL A 15 16.74 -5.57 -4.55
C VAL A 15 16.87 -5.25 -6.04
N LYS A 16 18.03 -5.50 -6.65
CA LYS A 16 18.25 -5.23 -8.08
C LYS A 16 17.35 -6.08 -8.99
N GLU A 17 17.13 -7.35 -8.63
CA GLU A 17 16.22 -8.24 -9.36
C GLU A 17 14.75 -7.80 -9.25
N ALA A 18 14.34 -7.29 -8.08
CA ALA A 18 13.00 -6.75 -7.84
C ALA A 18 12.76 -5.42 -8.59
N ILE A 19 13.76 -4.54 -8.64
CA ILE A 19 13.70 -3.29 -9.41
C ILE A 19 13.55 -3.61 -10.90
N THR A 20 14.37 -4.53 -11.42
CA THR A 20 14.31 -4.94 -12.82
C THR A 20 12.92 -5.47 -13.19
N ALA A 21 12.34 -6.31 -12.31
CA ALA A 21 10.98 -6.80 -12.48
C ALA A 21 9.94 -5.68 -12.47
N SER A 22 10.02 -4.76 -11.51
CA SER A 22 9.06 -3.66 -11.37
C SER A 22 9.09 -2.72 -12.57
N THR A 23 10.28 -2.42 -13.10
CA THR A 23 10.40 -1.60 -14.32
C THR A 23 9.87 -2.34 -15.54
N TYR A 24 10.10 -3.65 -15.66
CA TYR A 24 9.58 -4.44 -16.76
C TYR A 24 8.05 -4.55 -16.75
N PHE A 25 7.46 -4.79 -15.58
CA PHE A 25 6.00 -4.89 -15.44
C PHE A 25 5.30 -3.52 -15.40
N GLY A 26 6.04 -2.42 -15.18
CA GLY A 26 5.49 -1.08 -15.03
C GLY A 26 4.65 -0.88 -13.74
N ILE A 27 4.82 -1.79 -12.78
CA ILE A 27 4.13 -1.78 -11.48
C ILE A 27 5.00 -2.51 -10.45
N THR A 28 4.96 -2.09 -9.20
CA THR A 28 5.61 -2.79 -8.09
C THR A 28 4.74 -3.92 -7.55
N CYS A 29 5.35 -4.85 -6.80
CA CYS A 29 4.61 -5.91 -6.13
C CYS A 29 3.59 -5.35 -5.13
N GLU A 30 3.99 -4.34 -4.36
CA GLU A 30 3.16 -3.65 -3.38
C GLU A 30 1.95 -2.98 -4.04
N GLU A 31 2.16 -2.26 -5.14
CA GLU A 31 1.05 -1.63 -5.88
C GLU A 31 0.08 -2.65 -6.47
N TYR A 32 0.59 -3.80 -6.93
CA TYR A 32 -0.27 -4.88 -7.40
C TYR A 32 -1.15 -5.45 -6.27
N VAL A 33 -0.57 -5.71 -5.10
CA VAL A 33 -1.29 -6.24 -3.94
C VAL A 33 -2.30 -5.21 -3.40
N LEU A 34 -1.95 -3.93 -3.37
CA LEU A 34 -2.90 -2.87 -3.00
C LEU A 34 -4.12 -2.84 -3.95
N LYS A 35 -3.90 -2.93 -5.27
CA LYS A 35 -5.00 -3.03 -6.24
C LYS A 35 -5.85 -4.27 -6.04
N PHE A 36 -5.22 -5.39 -5.68
CA PHE A 36 -5.93 -6.62 -5.34
C PHE A 36 -6.82 -6.44 -4.11
N GLU A 37 -6.29 -5.86 -3.03
CA GLU A 37 -7.07 -5.58 -1.81
C GLU A 37 -8.23 -4.62 -2.09
N ASP A 38 -8.01 -3.57 -2.88
CA ASP A 38 -9.05 -2.60 -3.21
C ASP A 38 -10.17 -3.24 -4.04
N THR A 39 -9.81 -4.08 -5.02
CA THR A 39 -10.79 -4.85 -5.81
C THR A 39 -11.62 -5.76 -4.89
N TYR A 40 -10.98 -6.43 -3.92
CA TYR A 40 -11.69 -7.27 -2.96
C TYR A 40 -12.62 -6.46 -2.04
N LYS A 41 -12.20 -5.28 -1.59
CA LYS A 41 -13.04 -4.38 -0.78
C LYS A 41 -14.26 -3.91 -1.55
N ASP A 42 -14.11 -3.55 -2.82
CA ASP A 42 -15.21 -3.09 -3.67
C ASP A 42 -16.24 -4.20 -3.92
N VAL A 43 -15.77 -5.39 -4.33
CA VAL A 43 -16.63 -6.58 -4.53
C VAL A 43 -17.32 -6.96 -3.22
N PHE A 44 -16.60 -6.88 -2.11
CA PHE A 44 -17.16 -7.18 -0.80
C PHE A 44 -18.23 -6.19 -0.36
N ALA A 45 -18.03 -4.90 -0.59
CA ALA A 45 -19.02 -3.87 -0.25
C ALA A 45 -20.35 -4.15 -0.96
N GLU A 46 -20.30 -4.51 -2.25
CA GLU A 46 -21.49 -4.93 -3.02
C GLU A 46 -22.20 -6.13 -2.36
N HIS A 47 -21.44 -7.16 -1.98
CA HIS A 47 -22.00 -8.34 -1.32
C HIS A 47 -22.51 -8.07 0.10
N ALA A 48 -21.91 -7.13 0.83
CA ALA A 48 -22.34 -6.74 2.16
C ALA A 48 -23.73 -6.08 2.14
N PHE A 49 -24.00 -5.18 1.19
CA PHE A 49 -25.34 -4.60 1.01
C PHE A 49 -26.40 -5.67 0.70
N ARG A 50 -26.02 -6.68 -0.08
CA ARG A 50 -26.90 -7.81 -0.38
C ARG A 50 -27.16 -8.68 0.85
N LEU A 51 -26.14 -8.92 1.66
CA LEU A 51 -26.29 -9.63 2.94
C LEU A 51 -27.24 -8.88 3.88
N GLU A 52 -27.24 -7.54 3.85
CA GLU A 52 -28.08 -6.74 4.75
C GLU A 52 -29.54 -6.89 4.39
N SER A 53 -29.81 -6.89 3.08
CA SER A 53 -31.13 -7.17 2.53
C SER A 53 -31.60 -8.58 2.90
N ILE A 54 -30.73 -9.59 2.79
CA ILE A 54 -31.05 -10.98 3.18
C ILE A 54 -31.35 -11.08 4.68
N LEU A 55 -30.57 -10.41 5.54
CA LEU A 55 -30.80 -10.41 6.98
C LEU A 55 -32.12 -9.74 7.36
N LYS A 56 -32.49 -8.65 6.67
CA LYS A 56 -33.79 -8.00 6.82
C LYS A 56 -34.95 -8.93 6.43
N GLU A 57 -34.82 -9.66 5.33
CA GLU A 57 -35.87 -10.56 4.83
C GLU A 57 -36.00 -11.86 5.64
N LYS A 58 -34.88 -12.49 5.98
CA LYS A 58 -34.86 -13.83 6.62
C LYS A 58 -34.94 -13.77 8.14
N PHE A 59 -34.49 -12.68 8.74
CA PHE A 59 -34.48 -12.51 10.20
C PHE A 59 -35.17 -11.19 10.60
N PRO A 60 -36.47 -11.05 10.30
CA PRO A 60 -37.21 -9.81 10.56
C PRO A 60 -37.38 -9.51 12.06
N HIS A 61 -37.13 -10.49 12.92
CA HIS A 61 -37.22 -10.39 14.38
C HIS A 61 -36.00 -9.71 15.02
N LEU A 62 -34.88 -9.58 14.29
CA LEU A 62 -33.69 -8.90 14.81
C LEU A 62 -33.87 -7.38 14.81
N THR A 63 -33.42 -6.73 15.88
CA THR A 63 -33.41 -5.27 15.92
C THR A 63 -32.39 -4.70 14.93
N PRO A 64 -32.49 -3.41 14.56
CA PRO A 64 -31.45 -2.73 13.82
C PRO A 64 -30.07 -2.87 14.49
N GLU A 65 -29.97 -2.73 15.81
CA GLU A 65 -28.67 -2.83 16.51
C GLU A 65 -28.08 -4.24 16.43
N GLU A 66 -28.89 -5.29 16.57
CA GLU A 66 -28.43 -6.67 16.47
C GLU A 66 -27.90 -7.00 15.08
N ARG A 67 -28.57 -6.50 14.03
CA ARG A 67 -28.11 -6.64 12.64
C ARG A 67 -26.81 -5.89 12.39
N THR A 68 -26.70 -4.64 12.85
CA THR A 68 -25.45 -3.86 12.74
C THR A 68 -24.30 -4.57 13.43
N ARG A 69 -24.52 -5.14 14.62
CA ARG A 69 -23.47 -5.87 15.34
C ARG A 69 -23.02 -7.14 14.61
N LEU A 70 -23.94 -7.88 13.98
CA LEU A 70 -23.59 -9.01 13.13
C LEU A 70 -22.77 -8.57 11.90
N PHE A 71 -23.13 -7.42 11.31
CA PHE A 71 -22.36 -6.81 10.24
C PHE A 71 -20.94 -6.44 10.66
N GLU A 72 -20.78 -5.77 11.80
CA GLU A 72 -19.46 -5.36 12.32
C GLU A 72 -18.55 -6.56 12.57
N ILE A 73 -19.07 -7.65 13.15
CA ILE A 73 -18.32 -8.88 13.39
C ILE A 73 -17.86 -9.49 12.05
N PHE A 74 -18.75 -9.55 11.07
CA PHE A 74 -18.46 -10.09 9.76
C PHE A 74 -17.43 -9.23 9.00
N PHE A 75 -17.60 -7.91 8.99
CA PHE A 75 -16.68 -6.96 8.36
C PHE A 75 -15.28 -7.04 8.96
N THR A 76 -15.18 -7.05 10.29
CA THR A 76 -13.88 -7.12 10.97
C THR A 76 -13.16 -8.42 10.62
N SER A 77 -13.86 -9.55 10.72
CA SER A 77 -13.29 -10.86 10.39
C SER A 77 -12.88 -10.97 8.92
N PHE A 78 -13.67 -10.40 8.01
CA PHE A 78 -13.37 -10.39 6.59
C PHE A 78 -12.17 -9.50 6.26
N ALA A 79 -12.11 -8.30 6.83
CA ALA A 79 -10.99 -7.38 6.64
C ALA A 79 -9.67 -8.00 7.12
N ASP A 80 -9.68 -8.67 8.28
CA ASP A 80 -8.51 -9.39 8.79
C ASP A 80 -8.10 -10.54 7.86
N THR A 81 -9.08 -11.26 7.29
CA THR A 81 -8.82 -12.36 6.34
C THR A 81 -8.21 -11.84 5.04
N VAL A 82 -8.80 -10.79 4.43
CA VAL A 82 -8.28 -10.20 3.19
C VAL A 82 -6.86 -9.69 3.38
N LYS A 83 -6.57 -9.05 4.52
CA LYS A 83 -5.23 -8.58 4.84
C LYS A 83 -4.25 -9.74 4.96
N THR A 84 -4.61 -10.80 5.70
CA THR A 84 -3.75 -11.98 5.86
C THR A 84 -3.44 -12.64 4.52
N GLU A 85 -4.45 -12.82 3.66
CA GLU A 85 -4.27 -13.37 2.32
C GLU A 85 -3.44 -12.44 1.42
N GLY A 86 -3.63 -11.12 1.54
CA GLY A 86 -2.82 -10.10 0.87
C GLY A 86 -1.35 -10.17 1.25
N ASP A 87 -1.05 -10.33 2.54
CA ASP A 87 0.32 -10.51 3.06
C ASP A 87 0.95 -11.80 2.52
N CYS A 88 0.22 -12.92 2.53
CA CYS A 88 0.68 -14.18 1.96
C CYS A 88 0.92 -14.08 0.44
N LEU A 89 0.03 -13.40 -0.29
CA LEU A 89 0.17 -13.15 -1.71
C LEU A 89 1.41 -12.30 -1.99
N MET A 90 1.65 -11.25 -1.20
CA MET A 90 2.83 -10.39 -1.33
C MET A 90 4.12 -11.20 -1.21
N GLU A 91 4.24 -12.05 -0.19
CA GLU A 91 5.42 -12.91 0.00
C GLU A 91 5.65 -13.84 -1.19
N LEU A 92 4.59 -14.48 -1.70
CA LEU A 92 4.68 -15.35 -2.87
C LEU A 92 5.11 -14.57 -4.13
N LEU A 93 4.48 -13.43 -4.38
CA LEU A 93 4.71 -12.61 -5.56
C LEU A 93 6.13 -12.05 -5.59
N LYS A 94 6.66 -11.56 -4.45
CA LYS A 94 8.04 -11.08 -4.33
C LYS A 94 9.07 -12.14 -4.69
N VAL A 95 8.81 -13.39 -4.32
CA VAL A 95 9.76 -14.48 -4.55
C VAL A 95 9.63 -15.07 -5.95
N LYS A 96 8.42 -15.13 -6.51
CA LYS A 96 8.13 -15.94 -7.71
C LYS A 96 7.86 -15.15 -8.98
N ILE A 97 7.32 -13.94 -8.88
CA ILE A 97 6.82 -13.19 -10.05
C ILE A 97 7.55 -11.86 -10.19
N PHE A 98 7.58 -11.05 -9.14
CA PHE A 98 8.23 -9.73 -9.12
C PHE A 98 9.75 -9.84 -8.88
N ARG A 99 10.36 -10.82 -9.54
CA ARG A 99 11.79 -11.08 -9.47
C ARG A 99 12.29 -11.59 -10.81
N ILE A 100 13.16 -10.82 -11.45
CA ILE A 100 13.82 -11.22 -12.69
C ILE A 100 15.30 -11.48 -12.37
N PRO A 101 15.78 -12.73 -12.44
CA PRO A 101 17.15 -13.05 -12.09
C PRO A 101 18.16 -12.33 -12.99
N ARG A 102 19.29 -11.88 -12.44
CA ARG A 102 20.25 -11.01 -13.17
C ARG A 102 20.89 -11.65 -14.41
N HIS A 103 20.91 -12.98 -14.49
CA HIS A 103 21.43 -13.71 -15.64
C HIS A 103 20.46 -13.74 -16.83
N TYR A 104 19.20 -13.33 -16.64
CA TYR A 104 18.28 -13.07 -17.73
C TYR A 104 18.49 -11.65 -18.25
N VAL A 105 18.79 -11.51 -19.54
CA VAL A 105 18.96 -10.22 -20.21
C VAL A 105 17.65 -9.86 -20.90
N LEU A 106 16.96 -8.84 -20.40
CA LEU A 106 15.76 -8.32 -21.04
C LEU A 106 16.16 -7.40 -22.22
N PRO A 107 15.62 -7.63 -23.44
CA PRO A 107 16.01 -6.86 -24.64
C PRO A 107 15.76 -5.35 -24.53
N GLU A 108 14.74 -4.96 -23.76
CA GLU A 108 14.23 -3.58 -23.68
C GLU A 108 14.93 -2.72 -22.60
N ASN A 109 15.80 -3.31 -21.78
CA ASN A 109 16.25 -2.68 -20.51
C ASN A 109 17.77 -2.52 -20.36
N LYS A 110 18.55 -2.51 -21.45
CA LYS A 110 20.03 -2.36 -21.37
C LYS A 110 20.48 -1.07 -20.67
N GLU A 111 19.77 0.04 -20.89
CA GLU A 111 20.06 1.32 -20.23
C GLU A 111 19.75 1.26 -18.73
N LEU A 112 18.64 0.66 -18.35
CA LEU A 112 18.29 0.42 -16.95
C LEU A 112 19.30 -0.50 -16.26
N GLN A 113 19.70 -1.58 -16.92
CA GLN A 113 20.67 -2.53 -16.39
C GLN A 113 22.00 -1.85 -16.11
N ASN A 114 22.46 -1.01 -17.06
CA ASN A 114 23.64 -0.18 -16.87
C ASN A 114 23.45 0.80 -15.70
N ALA A 115 22.32 1.53 -15.62
CA ALA A 115 22.06 2.46 -14.52
C ALA A 115 22.06 1.76 -13.15
N ILE A 116 21.47 0.57 -13.04
CA ILE A 116 21.46 -0.27 -11.83
C ILE A 116 22.87 -0.78 -11.47
N ASP A 117 23.69 -1.07 -12.48
CA ASP A 117 25.07 -1.54 -12.29
C ASP A 117 26.04 -0.41 -11.94
N THR A 118 25.80 0.79 -12.46
CA THR A 118 26.61 1.99 -12.19
C THR A 118 26.16 2.78 -10.96
N TYR A 119 24.97 2.49 -10.42
CA TYR A 119 24.42 3.18 -9.24
C TYR A 119 25.45 3.20 -8.09
N SER A 120 25.87 4.41 -7.76
CA SER A 120 26.99 4.66 -6.85
C SER A 120 26.51 5.02 -5.44
N LYS A 121 27.42 4.94 -4.47
CA LYS A 121 27.16 5.34 -3.09
C LYS A 121 26.95 6.86 -2.94
N GLU A 122 27.52 7.64 -3.84
CA GLU A 122 27.40 9.10 -3.86
C GLU A 122 26.02 9.53 -4.35
N GLU A 123 25.50 8.88 -5.39
CA GLU A 123 24.11 9.06 -5.84
C GLU A 123 23.10 8.61 -4.78
N ASP A 124 23.42 7.55 -4.03
CA ASP A 124 22.61 7.08 -2.91
C ASP A 124 22.53 8.13 -1.77
N ASP A 125 23.69 8.66 -1.35
CA ASP A 125 23.77 9.69 -0.33
C ASP A 125 23.06 11.00 -0.76
N GLU A 126 23.10 11.34 -2.05
CA GLU A 126 22.37 12.48 -2.59
C GLU A 126 20.86 12.25 -2.60
N THR A 127 20.40 11.07 -3.01
CA THR A 127 18.99 10.70 -3.04
C THR A 127 18.39 10.67 -1.62
N VAL A 128 19.15 10.17 -0.64
CA VAL A 128 18.75 10.19 0.78
C VAL A 128 18.55 11.63 1.27
N LYS A 129 19.46 12.56 0.94
CA LYS A 129 19.31 13.98 1.30
C LYS A 129 18.06 14.61 0.67
N GLN A 130 17.78 14.28 -0.59
CA GLN A 130 16.58 14.76 -1.26
C GLN A 130 15.30 14.20 -0.60
N LEU A 131 15.30 12.93 -0.21
CA LEU A 131 14.20 12.30 0.52
C LEU A 131 13.95 12.95 1.89
N GLU A 132 15.00 13.22 2.66
CA GLU A 132 14.88 13.91 3.96
C GLU A 132 14.29 15.31 3.79
N PHE A 133 14.72 16.04 2.75
CA PHE A 133 14.18 17.35 2.43
C PHE A 133 12.69 17.30 2.07
N VAL A 134 12.30 16.37 1.19
CA VAL A 134 10.90 16.18 0.79
C VAL A 134 10.05 15.78 1.98
N HIS A 135 10.54 14.86 2.82
CA HIS A 135 9.83 14.42 4.02
C HIS A 135 9.57 15.58 4.98
N LYS A 136 10.58 16.41 5.25
CA LYS A 136 10.44 17.61 6.09
C LYS A 136 9.39 18.58 5.52
N SER A 137 9.43 18.84 4.22
CA SER A 137 8.44 19.69 3.55
C SER A 137 7.01 19.11 3.66
N LEU A 138 6.87 17.80 3.57
CA LEU A 138 5.58 17.11 3.69
C LEU A 138 4.99 17.24 5.09
N VAL A 139 5.82 17.11 6.12
CA VAL A 139 5.41 17.31 7.53
C VAL A 139 4.94 18.74 7.75
N GLU A 140 5.67 19.74 7.25
CA GLU A 140 5.29 21.15 7.33
C GLU A 140 3.94 21.41 6.63
N LYS A 141 3.76 20.86 5.41
CA LYS A 141 2.50 20.97 4.67
C LYS A 141 1.33 20.30 5.40
N ARG A 142 1.53 19.13 6.03
CA ARG A 142 0.50 18.47 6.83
C ARG A 142 0.09 19.30 8.04
N ALA A 143 1.06 19.90 8.75
CA ALA A 143 0.78 20.80 9.87
C ALA A 143 -0.01 22.04 9.41
N TYR A 144 0.36 22.60 8.25
CA TYR A 144 -0.34 23.72 7.65
C TYR A 144 -1.79 23.36 7.26
N ILE A 145 -2.01 22.21 6.62
CA ILE A 145 -3.36 21.73 6.28
C ILE A 145 -4.20 21.53 7.55
N LYS A 146 -3.62 20.97 8.62
CA LYS A 146 -4.32 20.82 9.90
C LYS A 146 -4.75 22.18 10.46
N SER A 147 -3.86 23.16 10.46
CA SER A 147 -4.16 24.53 10.91
C SER A 147 -5.24 25.20 10.05
N LEU A 148 -5.22 25.01 8.73
CA LEU A 148 -6.27 25.51 7.84
C LEU A 148 -7.63 24.87 8.15
N LYS A 149 -7.68 23.55 8.36
CA LYS A 149 -8.91 22.84 8.73
C LYS A 149 -9.50 23.35 10.04
N GLU A 150 -8.65 23.58 11.05
CA GLU A 150 -9.07 24.16 12.34
C GLU A 150 -9.62 25.59 12.18
N ARG A 151 -8.99 26.41 11.32
CA ARG A 151 -9.47 27.76 11.01
C ARG A 151 -10.81 27.77 10.26
N ILE A 152 -10.99 26.87 9.31
CA ILE A 152 -12.27 26.72 8.57
C ILE A 152 -13.36 26.27 9.54
N ALA A 153 -13.11 25.24 10.34
CA ALA A 153 -14.07 24.77 11.35
C ALA A 153 -14.49 25.87 12.34
N MET A 154 -13.54 26.72 12.75
CA MET A 154 -13.82 27.87 13.61
C MET A 154 -14.64 28.95 12.90
N PHE A 155 -14.37 29.21 11.61
CA PHE A 155 -15.16 30.14 10.80
C PHE A 155 -16.61 29.64 10.64
N ASP A 156 -16.80 28.36 10.32
CA ASP A 156 -18.11 27.72 10.18
C ASP A 156 -18.93 27.78 11.50
N LEU A 157 -18.26 27.62 12.64
CA LEU A 157 -18.86 27.76 13.97
C LEU A 157 -19.24 29.21 14.29
N CYS A 158 -18.44 30.19 13.88
CA CYS A 158 -18.76 31.61 14.05
C CYS A 158 -19.89 32.06 13.11
N SER A 159 -19.96 31.55 11.88
CA SER A 159 -21.04 31.85 10.94
C SER A 159 -22.38 31.24 11.37
N SER A 160 -22.38 30.05 11.96
CA SER A 160 -23.62 29.39 12.43
C SER A 160 -24.18 29.96 13.74
N MET A 161 -23.44 30.86 14.41
CA MET A 161 -23.94 31.65 15.56
C MET A 161 -24.39 33.07 15.16
N LEU A 162 -24.26 33.44 13.88
CA LEU A 162 -24.69 34.74 13.34
C LEU A 162 -25.99 34.64 12.52
N ASP A 163 -26.49 33.43 12.27
CA ASP A 163 -27.86 33.13 11.81
C ASP A 163 -28.77 32.79 13.02
#